data_AF-A0A7J3XZF1-F1
#
_entry.id   AF-A0A7J3XZF1-F1
#
_cell.length_a   1.000
_cell.length_b   1.000
_cell.length_c   1.000
_cell.angle_alpha   90.00
_cell.angle_beta   90.00
_cell.angle_gamma   90.00
#
_symmetry.space_group_name_H-M   'P 1'
#
loop_
_entity.id
_entity.type
_entity.pdbx_description
1 polymer ?
#
loop_
_entity_poly.entity_id
_entity_poly.type
_entity_poly.pdbx_seq_one_letter_code
_entity_poly.pdbx_strand_id
1 'polypeptide(L)'
;MVKVLRVVVKDVDKLIEDFKKKGFNVEEAPSTVLADESEVTTLKILKDNTTHGYAVVHFITPYYRVELSQPKSDEDYLKALLRVKYSGEKWRIPVNDVAVISFTNELETTLANYRDEYPTVDGENLVSEYRKRNPEYHAVLKLLVARFLDEYV
;
A
#
# COMPACT_ATOMS: atom_id res chain seq x y z
N MET A 1 -4.21 -15.58 18.73
CA MET A 1 -5.27 -15.89 17.74
C MET A 1 -4.99 -15.02 16.54
N VAL A 2 -4.95 -15.59 15.34
CA VAL A 2 -4.72 -14.82 14.12
C VAL A 2 -6.03 -14.15 13.69
N LYS A 3 -6.01 -12.85 13.38
CA LYS A 3 -7.14 -12.13 12.79
C LYS A 3 -6.70 -11.35 11.56
N VAL A 4 -7.54 -11.34 10.54
CA VAL A 4 -7.33 -10.49 9.36
C VAL A 4 -8.26 -9.28 9.46
N LEU A 5 -7.66 -8.10 9.52
CA LEU A 5 -8.35 -6.81 9.57
C LEU A 5 -8.22 -6.12 8.22
N ARG A 6 -9.30 -5.46 7.79
CA ARG A 6 -9.26 -4.51 6.67
C ARG A 6 -9.18 -3.11 7.23
N VAL A 7 -8.12 -2.39 6.90
CA VAL A 7 -7.87 -1.03 7.39
C VAL A 7 -7.95 -0.08 6.20
N VAL A 8 -8.84 0.90 6.29
CA VAL A 8 -8.92 1.98 5.30
C VAL A 8 -7.71 2.89 5.52
N VAL A 9 -6.82 2.91 4.55
CA VAL A 9 -5.56 3.67 4.55
C VAL A 9 -5.49 4.44 3.25
N LYS A 10 -5.17 5.73 3.32
CA LYS A 10 -5.02 6.62 2.17
C LYS A 10 -3.55 6.94 1.89
N ASP A 11 -2.67 6.74 2.86
CA ASP A 11 -1.25 7.02 2.83
C ASP A 11 -0.46 5.94 3.59
N VAL A 12 0.25 5.08 2.86
CA VAL A 12 1.03 3.99 3.46
C VAL A 12 2.14 4.52 4.37
N ASP A 13 2.74 5.65 4.02
CA ASP A 13 3.82 6.26 4.80
C ASP A 13 3.30 6.73 6.17
N LYS A 14 2.10 7.35 6.20
CA LYS A 14 1.45 7.71 7.47
C LYS A 14 1.08 6.51 8.32
N LEU A 15 0.68 5.38 7.73
CA LEU A 15 0.42 4.15 8.47
C LEU A 15 1.70 3.65 9.17
N ILE A 16 2.81 3.63 8.44
CA ILE A 16 4.12 3.23 8.97
C ILE A 16 4.57 4.18 10.09
N GLU A 17 4.38 5.49 9.90
CA GLU A 17 4.68 6.49 10.93
C GLU A 17 3.82 6.32 12.17
N ASP A 18 2.53 6.04 12.03
CA ASP A 18 1.63 5.80 13.17
C ASP A 18 2.05 4.56 13.98
N PHE A 19 2.42 3.47 13.30
CA PHE A 19 3.01 2.30 13.96
C PHE A 19 4.27 2.68 14.76
N LYS A 20 5.19 3.43 14.14
CA LYS A 20 6.42 3.90 14.81
C LYS A 20 6.12 4.77 16.04
N LYS A 21 5.16 5.70 15.93
CA LYS A 21 4.72 6.55 17.05
C LYS A 21 4.13 5.75 18.21
N LYS A 22 3.52 4.60 17.94
CA LYS A 22 2.94 3.68 18.94
C LYS A 22 3.94 2.64 19.47
N GLY A 23 5.22 2.79 19.12
CA GLY A 23 6.32 1.97 19.61
C GLY A 23 6.52 0.67 18.84
N PHE A 24 5.91 0.52 17.66
CA PHE A 24 6.21 -0.59 16.76
C PHE A 24 7.41 -0.25 15.88
N ASN A 25 8.22 -1.26 15.55
CA ASN A 25 9.11 -1.23 14.41
C ASN A 25 8.39 -1.82 13.19
N VAL A 26 8.67 -1.28 12.00
CA VAL A 26 8.10 -1.78 10.74
C VAL A 26 9.23 -2.10 9.79
N GLU A 27 9.34 -3.37 9.42
CA GLU A 27 10.25 -3.84 8.39
C GLU A 27 9.47 -4.02 7.09
N GLU A 28 9.89 -3.31 6.04
CA GLU A 28 9.27 -3.39 4.72
C GLU A 28 10.01 -4.40 3.84
N ALA A 29 9.26 -5.35 3.27
CA ALA A 29 9.78 -6.23 2.24
C ALA A 29 9.95 -5.49 0.91
N PRO A 30 10.78 -5.98 -0.02
CA PRO A 30 10.84 -5.43 -1.36
C PRO A 30 9.45 -5.38 -2.01
N SER A 31 9.11 -4.26 -2.64
CA SER A 31 7.87 -4.16 -3.42
C SER A 31 8.01 -4.90 -4.76
N THR A 32 6.88 -5.36 -5.29
CA THR A 32 6.77 -5.94 -6.63
C THR A 32 5.83 -5.08 -7.46
N VAL A 33 6.30 -4.65 -8.63
CA VAL A 33 5.49 -3.94 -9.63
C VAL A 33 4.67 -4.95 -10.42
N LEU A 34 3.37 -4.68 -10.56
CA LEU A 34 2.41 -5.51 -11.30
C LEU A 34 2.22 -4.98 -12.72
N ALA A 35 1.61 -5.80 -13.58
CA ALA A 35 1.38 -5.47 -14.99
C ALA A 35 0.40 -4.31 -15.22
N ASP A 36 -0.34 -3.90 -14.20
CA ASP A 36 -1.23 -2.74 -14.20
C ASP A 36 -0.58 -1.51 -13.55
N GLU A 37 0.75 -1.54 -13.39
CA GLU A 37 1.60 -0.47 -12.86
C GLU A 37 1.29 -0.06 -11.41
N SER A 38 0.57 -0.92 -10.69
CA SER A 38 0.49 -0.87 -9.24
C SER A 38 1.63 -1.67 -8.61
N GLU A 39 1.78 -1.52 -7.30
CA GLU A 39 2.78 -2.22 -6.52
C GLU A 39 2.15 -2.96 -5.34
N VAL A 40 2.77 -4.08 -4.98
CA VAL A 40 2.43 -4.82 -3.76
C VAL A 40 3.65 -4.96 -2.87
N THR A 41 3.45 -4.80 -1.56
CA THR A 41 4.47 -5.05 -0.55
C THR A 41 3.88 -5.68 0.70
N THR A 42 4.76 -6.23 1.54
CA THR A 42 4.41 -6.70 2.88
C THR A 42 5.21 -5.94 3.91
N LEU A 43 4.51 -5.46 4.95
CA LEU A 43 5.10 -4.82 6.11
C LEU A 43 5.07 -5.79 7.28
N LYS A 44 6.22 -6.11 7.87
CA LYS A 44 6.31 -6.88 9.10
C LYS A 44 6.30 -5.92 10.29
N ILE A 45 5.35 -6.12 11.20
CA ILE A 45 5.11 -5.23 12.35
C ILE A 45 5.67 -5.90 13.60
N LEU A 46 6.62 -5.24 14.24
CA LEU A 46 7.41 -5.75 15.35
C LEU A 46 7.29 -4.83 16.56
N LYS A 47 7.40 -5.37 17.76
CA LYS A 47 7.63 -4.60 18.99
C LYS A 47 8.40 -5.47 19.96
N ASP A 48 9.43 -4.91 20.58
CA ASP A 48 10.34 -5.65 21.46
C ASP A 48 10.86 -6.97 20.84
N ASN A 49 11.25 -6.92 19.56
CA ASN A 49 11.67 -8.05 18.72
C ASN A 49 10.65 -9.19 18.54
N THR A 50 9.41 -9.00 19.00
CA THR A 50 8.30 -9.93 18.79
C THR A 50 7.49 -9.49 17.58
N THR A 51 7.01 -10.44 16.77
CA THR A 51 6.15 -10.12 15.61
C THR A 51 4.71 -9.97 16.08
N HIS A 52 4.15 -8.78 15.89
CA HIS A 52 2.76 -8.46 16.25
C HIS A 52 1.78 -8.70 15.10
N GLY A 53 2.30 -8.74 13.86
CA GLY A 53 1.52 -9.02 12.68
C GLY A 53 2.22 -8.62 11.39
N TYR A 54 1.47 -8.69 10.30
CA TYR A 54 1.90 -8.31 8.96
C TYR A 54 0.82 -7.46 8.30
N ALA A 55 1.23 -6.52 7.44
CA ALA A 55 0.31 -5.79 6.57
C ALA A 55 0.63 -6.10 5.11
N VAL A 56 -0.35 -6.50 4.32
CA VAL A 56 -0.24 -6.62 2.87
C VAL A 56 -0.85 -5.38 2.25
N VAL A 57 -0.05 -4.69 1.45
CA VAL A 57 -0.40 -3.38 0.88
C VAL A 57 -0.35 -3.49 -0.64
N HIS A 58 -1.44 -3.10 -1.29
CA HIS A 58 -1.54 -2.96 -2.75
C HIS A 58 -1.80 -1.48 -3.06
N PHE A 59 -0.88 -0.82 -3.75
CA PHE A 59 -0.82 0.63 -3.84
C PHE A 59 -0.34 1.12 -5.22
N ILE A 60 -0.56 2.41 -5.49
CA ILE A 60 0.01 3.14 -6.63
C ILE A 60 1.00 4.20 -6.12
N THR A 61 1.90 4.62 -7.01
CA THR A 61 2.94 5.64 -6.76
C THR A 61 2.80 6.80 -7.75
N PRO A 62 3.59 7.90 -7.62
CA PRO A 62 3.50 9.04 -8.52
C PRO A 62 3.64 8.70 -10.01
N TYR A 63 4.31 7.60 -10.33
CA TYR A 63 4.46 7.12 -11.71
C TYR A 63 3.13 6.75 -12.36
N TYR A 64 2.11 6.37 -11.58
CA TYR A 64 0.78 6.07 -12.09
C TYR A 64 0.12 7.26 -12.82
N ARG A 65 0.51 8.51 -12.50
CA ARG A 65 0.04 9.68 -13.25
C ARG A 65 0.47 9.64 -14.73
N VAL A 66 1.62 9.05 -15.01
CA VAL A 66 2.11 8.89 -16.38
C VAL A 66 1.20 7.93 -17.15
N GLU A 67 0.75 6.85 -16.52
CA GLU A 67 -0.21 5.89 -17.10
C GLU A 67 -1.57 6.49 -17.44
N LEU A 68 -1.98 7.52 -16.70
CA LEU A 68 -3.20 8.26 -16.98
C LEU A 68 -3.02 9.30 -18.09
N SER A 69 -1.79 9.78 -18.30
CA SER A 69 -1.49 10.83 -19.28
C SER A 69 -1.47 10.35 -20.74
N GLN A 70 -1.50 9.02 -20.96
CA GLN A 70 -1.50 8.37 -22.28
C GLN A 70 -0.50 9.00 -23.26
N PRO A 71 0.82 8.91 -22.98
CA PRO A 71 1.84 9.50 -23.83
C PRO A 71 1.80 8.93 -25.25
N LYS A 72 2.13 9.78 -26.22
CA LYS A 72 1.98 9.50 -27.66
C LYS A 72 3.16 8.73 -28.26
N SER A 73 4.27 8.62 -27.53
CA SER A 73 5.50 7.96 -27.94
C SER A 73 6.31 7.48 -26.73
N ASP A 74 7.21 6.53 -26.95
CA ASP A 74 8.14 6.04 -25.92
C ASP A 74 9.04 7.16 -25.37
N GLU A 75 9.45 8.09 -26.23
CA GLU A 75 10.26 9.24 -25.82
C GLU A 75 9.48 10.16 -24.86
N ASP A 76 8.21 10.42 -25.17
CA ASP A 76 7.33 11.21 -24.30
C ASP A 76 7.07 10.50 -22.97
N TYR A 77 6.87 9.17 -23.01
CA TYR A 77 6.70 8.34 -21.83
C TYR A 77 7.92 8.42 -20.91
N LEU A 78 9.12 8.19 -21.44
CA LEU A 78 10.37 8.27 -20.69
C LEU A 78 10.60 9.67 -20.11
N LYS A 79 10.32 10.73 -20.87
CA LYS A 79 10.41 12.11 -20.38
C LYS A 79 9.45 12.36 -19.21
N ALA A 80 8.23 11.82 -19.28
CA ALA A 80 7.25 11.94 -18.20
C ALA A 80 7.70 11.19 -16.93
N LEU A 81 8.21 9.97 -17.07
CA LEU A 81 8.77 9.20 -15.95
C LEU A 81 9.94 9.93 -15.29
N LEU A 82 10.85 10.52 -16.07
CA LEU A 82 11.96 11.31 -15.53
C LEU A 82 11.49 12.54 -14.77
N ARG A 83 10.46 13.24 -15.26
CA ARG A 83 9.86 14.37 -14.54
C ARG A 83 9.32 13.95 -13.18
N VAL A 84 8.65 12.81 -13.10
CA VAL A 84 8.18 12.25 -11.82
C VAL A 84 9.37 11.92 -10.92
N LYS A 85 10.38 11.22 -11.44
CA LYS A 85 11.58 10.84 -10.67
C LYS A 85 12.29 12.05 -10.03
N TYR A 86 12.32 13.18 -10.73
CA TYR A 86 13.01 14.40 -10.29
C TYR A 86 12.09 15.45 -9.64
N SER A 87 10.77 15.22 -9.54
CA SER A 87 9.86 16.16 -8.88
C SER A 87 10.03 16.19 -7.36
N GLY A 88 10.61 15.13 -6.78
CA GLY A 88 10.71 14.94 -5.33
C GLY A 88 9.42 14.42 -4.70
N GLU A 89 8.33 14.26 -5.46
CA GLU A 89 7.11 13.64 -4.95
C GLU A 89 7.34 12.17 -4.61
N LYS A 90 6.99 11.81 -3.38
CA LYS A 90 7.02 10.43 -2.90
C LYS A 90 5.75 10.21 -2.11
N TRP A 91 4.90 9.33 -2.64
CA TRP A 91 3.70 8.90 -1.94
C TRP A 91 3.35 7.49 -2.38
N ARG A 92 2.60 6.80 -1.51
CA ARG A 92 2.10 5.46 -1.75
C ARG A 92 0.65 5.44 -1.33
N ILE A 93 -0.24 5.36 -2.30
CA ILE A 93 -1.68 5.41 -2.08
C ILE A 93 -2.26 4.01 -2.28
N PRO A 94 -2.83 3.38 -1.25
CA PRO A 94 -3.46 2.08 -1.40
C PRO A 94 -4.63 2.12 -2.38
N VAL A 95 -4.68 1.15 -3.28
CA VAL A 95 -5.82 0.96 -4.20
C VAL A 95 -6.89 0.06 -3.59
N ASN A 96 -6.54 -0.71 -2.55
CA ASN A 96 -7.42 -1.48 -1.69
C ASN A 96 -7.28 -1.03 -0.23
N ASP A 97 -8.21 -1.46 0.63
CA ASP A 97 -7.94 -1.46 2.07
C ASP A 97 -6.67 -2.28 2.34
N VAL A 98 -5.85 -1.84 3.29
CA VAL A 98 -4.69 -2.59 3.73
C VAL A 98 -5.16 -3.79 4.53
N ALA A 99 -4.72 -4.99 4.16
CA ALA A 99 -5.01 -6.20 4.92
C ALA A 99 -3.96 -6.37 6.03
N VAL A 100 -4.36 -6.28 7.28
CA VAL A 100 -3.48 -6.52 8.44
C VAL A 100 -3.80 -7.86 9.07
N ILE A 101 -2.83 -8.76 9.05
CA ILE A 101 -2.86 -10.05 9.75
C ILE A 101 -2.28 -9.82 11.14
N SER A 102 -3.15 -9.69 12.14
CA SER A 102 -2.78 -9.43 13.53
C SER A 102 -2.63 -10.72 14.32
N PHE A 103 -1.58 -10.78 15.15
CA PHE A 103 -1.35 -11.84 16.13
C PHE A 103 -1.65 -11.40 17.56
N THR A 104 -1.87 -10.10 17.78
CA THR A 104 -2.00 -9.48 19.11
C THR A 104 -3.17 -8.51 19.19
N ASN A 105 -3.86 -8.45 20.33
CA ASN A 105 -4.94 -7.48 20.56
C ASN A 105 -4.45 -6.02 20.58
N GLU A 106 -3.17 -5.81 20.93
CA GLU A 106 -2.56 -4.48 20.94
C GLU A 106 -2.53 -3.86 19.54
N LEU A 107 -2.14 -4.66 18.53
CA LEU A 107 -2.14 -4.23 17.14
C LEU A 107 -3.57 -3.95 16.64
N GLU A 108 -4.54 -4.78 17.03
CA GLU A 108 -5.95 -4.55 16.69
C GLU A 108 -6.46 -3.21 17.25
N THR A 109 -6.15 -2.94 18.52
CA THR A 109 -6.56 -1.71 19.22
C THR A 109 -5.89 -0.47 18.60
N THR A 110 -4.62 -0.61 18.22
CA THR A 110 -3.85 0.43 17.52
C THR A 110 -4.52 0.86 16.23
N LEU A 111 -5.07 -0.10 15.48
CA LEU A 111 -5.67 0.12 14.16
C LEU A 111 -7.12 0.57 14.20
N ALA A 112 -7.88 0.24 15.25
CA ALA A 112 -9.30 0.57 15.36
C ALA A 112 -9.59 2.07 15.16
N ASN A 113 -8.67 2.93 15.64
CA ASN A 113 -8.79 4.39 15.58
C ASN A 113 -7.90 5.04 14.51
N TYR A 114 -7.24 4.26 13.66
CA TYR A 114 -6.37 4.81 12.63
C TYR A 114 -7.18 5.58 11.58
N ARG A 115 -6.75 6.80 11.27
CA ARG A 115 -7.34 7.66 10.24
C ARG A 115 -6.24 8.50 9.61
N ASP A 116 -6.34 8.69 8.31
CA ASP A 116 -5.44 9.49 7.52
C ASP A 116 -6.17 10.18 6.34
N GLU A 117 -5.39 10.92 5.58
CA GLU A 117 -5.81 11.68 4.40
C GLU A 117 -4.83 11.43 3.28
N TYR A 118 -5.31 11.55 2.03
CA TYR A 118 -4.47 11.37 0.86
C TYR A 118 -3.27 12.34 0.90
N PRO A 119 -2.08 11.88 0.50
CA PRO A 119 -0.87 12.71 0.50
C PRO A 119 -0.85 13.76 -0.62
N THR A 120 -1.85 13.73 -1.51
CA THR A 120 -1.95 14.63 -2.65
C THR A 120 -3.42 14.95 -2.98
N VAL A 121 -3.65 16.12 -3.56
CA VAL A 121 -4.99 16.67 -3.81
C VAL A 121 -5.81 15.84 -4.80
N ASP A 122 -5.14 15.15 -5.73
CA ASP A 122 -5.77 14.30 -6.73
C ASP A 122 -5.84 12.82 -6.31
N GLY A 123 -5.45 12.47 -5.08
CA GLY A 123 -5.30 11.09 -4.62
C GLY A 123 -6.56 10.24 -4.78
N GLU A 124 -7.73 10.81 -4.46
CA GLU A 124 -9.02 10.12 -4.61
C GLU A 124 -9.35 9.82 -6.08
N ASN A 125 -9.05 10.77 -6.98
CA ASN A 125 -9.27 10.59 -8.41
C ASN A 125 -8.34 9.50 -8.99
N LEU A 126 -7.07 9.47 -8.56
CA LEU A 126 -6.11 8.46 -8.98
C LEU A 126 -6.56 7.04 -8.62
N VAL A 127 -7.02 6.85 -7.38
CA VAL A 127 -7.57 5.57 -6.92
C VAL A 127 -8.83 5.20 -7.69
N SER A 128 -9.72 6.16 -7.92
CA SER A 128 -10.98 5.93 -8.64
C SER A 128 -10.75 5.50 -10.09
N GLU A 129 -9.84 6.17 -10.81
CA GLU A 129 -9.49 5.79 -12.18
C GLU A 129 -8.77 4.45 -12.23
N TYR A 130 -7.88 4.16 -11.28
CA TYR A 130 -7.26 2.84 -11.18
C TYR A 130 -8.29 1.73 -11.03
N ARG A 131 -9.23 1.86 -10.09
CA ARG A 131 -10.28 0.85 -9.84
C ARG A 131 -11.21 0.65 -11.03
N LYS A 132 -11.49 1.73 -11.77
CA LYS A 132 -12.30 1.70 -12.99
C LYS A 132 -11.59 0.94 -14.13
N ARG A 133 -10.28 1.12 -14.28
CA ARG A 133 -9.46 0.41 -15.27
C ARG A 133 -9.20 -1.05 -14.89
N ASN A 134 -9.18 -1.35 -13.59
CA ASN A 134 -8.83 -2.65 -13.03
C ASN A 134 -9.96 -3.19 -12.12
N PRO A 135 -11.10 -3.67 -12.66
CA PRO A 135 -12.26 -4.06 -11.84
C PRO A 135 -11.97 -5.20 -10.85
N GLU A 136 -11.01 -6.07 -11.17
CA GLU A 136 -10.61 -7.22 -10.35
C GLU A 136 -9.51 -6.89 -9.33
N TYR A 137 -9.22 -5.61 -9.07
CA TYR A 137 -8.13 -5.18 -8.19
C TYR A 137 -8.16 -5.77 -6.75
N HIS A 138 -9.34 -6.18 -6.27
CA HIS A 138 -9.50 -6.82 -4.97
C HIS A 138 -8.97 -8.27 -4.94
N ALA A 139 -8.95 -8.95 -6.08
CA ALA A 139 -8.51 -10.35 -6.18
C ALA A 139 -7.02 -10.48 -5.83
N VAL A 140 -6.21 -9.49 -6.25
CA VAL A 140 -4.77 -9.41 -5.96
C VAL A 140 -4.52 -9.50 -4.46
N LEU A 141 -5.16 -8.64 -3.66
CA LEU A 141 -4.96 -8.61 -2.21
C LEU A 141 -5.43 -9.91 -1.54
N LYS A 142 -6.58 -10.45 -1.97
CA LYS A 142 -7.11 -11.72 -1.42
C LYS A 142 -6.16 -12.88 -1.67
N LEU A 143 -5.61 -13.00 -2.87
CA LEU A 143 -4.67 -14.07 -3.23
C LEU A 143 -3.37 -13.97 -2.42
N LEU A 144 -2.83 -12.76 -2.26
CA LEU A 144 -1.62 -12.53 -1.46
C LEU A 144 -1.84 -12.85 0.02
N VAL A 145 -2.97 -12.44 0.58
CA VAL A 145 -3.32 -12.78 1.97
C VAL A 145 -3.54 -14.29 2.14
N ALA A 146 -4.23 -14.95 1.21
CA ALA A 146 -4.44 -16.40 1.26
C ALA A 146 -3.11 -17.15 1.23
N ARG A 147 -2.22 -16.80 0.30
CA ARG A 147 -0.87 -17.37 0.22
C ARG A 147 -0.07 -17.14 1.49
N PHE A 148 -0.15 -15.93 2.06
CA PHE A 148 0.52 -15.63 3.32
C PHE A 148 0.00 -16.53 4.45
N LEU A 149 -1.31 -16.71 4.57
CA LEU A 149 -1.89 -17.58 5.58
C LEU A 149 -1.44 -19.03 5.38
N ASP A 150 -1.41 -19.53 4.15
CA ASP A 150 -0.94 -20.90 3.84
C ASP A 150 0.55 -21.13 4.19
N GLU A 151 1.39 -20.11 4.04
CA GLU A 151 2.84 -20.21 4.31
C GLU A 151 3.20 -20.04 5.80
N TYR A 152 2.42 -19.28 6.57
CA TYR A 152 2.82 -18.79 7.90
C TYR A 152 1.85 -19.13 9.04
N VAL A 153 0.69 -19.73 8.78
CA VAL A 153 -0.32 -20.11 9.79
C VAL A 153 -0.64 -21.59 9.71
#